data_AF-A0A8B6XWC7-F1
#
_entry.id   AF-A0A8B6XWC7-F1
#
_cell.length_a   1.000
_cell.length_b   1.000
_cell.length_c   1.000
_cell.angle_alpha   90.00
_cell.angle_beta   90.00
_cell.angle_gamma   90.00
#
_symmetry.space_group_name_H-M   'P 1'
#
loop_
_entity.id
_entity.type
_entity.pdbx_description
1 polymer ?
#
loop_
_entity_poly.entity_id
_entity_poly.type
_entity_poly.pdbx_seq_one_letter_code
_entity_poly.pdbx_strand_id
1 'polypeptide(L)'
;MDRVLRPSRLDTLPNSPSATKLFKHWLRTFEYYLDELPQELNKLKILTNFVVPDVYEIISECPNYEAAIQALQSVYIKPSNEVYARHLLATRRQQPGESFDEYLHSLKVLAKECNFKQVSAIEYRDEYIRDAFITGINSQVVRQRLLENSTISLDEIFSKARTLESAQKNAENYLQYNTSDTTVAAITKKPKQFNSNSVSNCWNCGNQRHAKAVCPARESICFKCEKVGHFAKL
;
A
#
# COMPACT_ATOMS: atom_id res chain seq x y z
N MET A 1 -26.29 23.68 -43.79
CA MET A 1 -25.65 24.19 -42.57
C MET A 1 -24.44 23.31 -42.31
N ASP A 2 -23.26 23.91 -42.36
CA ASP A 2 -21.99 23.21 -42.38
C ASP A 2 -21.79 22.29 -41.19
N ARG A 3 -20.97 21.25 -41.40
CA ARG A 3 -20.53 20.24 -40.42
C ARG A 3 -19.66 20.83 -39.31
N VAL A 4 -19.89 22.08 -38.92
CA VAL A 4 -19.11 22.78 -37.91
C VAL A 4 -19.37 22.08 -36.57
N LEU A 5 -18.28 21.64 -35.93
CA LEU A 5 -18.26 21.03 -34.59
C LEU A 5 -18.95 19.67 -34.42
N ARG A 6 -19.42 19.01 -35.48
CA ARG A 6 -20.01 17.65 -35.35
C ARG A 6 -18.99 16.67 -34.77
N PRO A 7 -19.23 16.10 -33.56
CA PRO A 7 -18.28 15.20 -32.93
C PRO A 7 -18.28 13.83 -33.60
N SER A 8 -17.20 13.09 -33.43
CA SER A 8 -17.17 11.65 -33.75
C SER A 8 -18.15 10.89 -32.85
N ARG A 9 -18.51 9.66 -33.21
CA ARG A 9 -19.21 8.77 -32.27
C ARG A 9 -18.27 8.41 -31.11
N LEU A 10 -18.82 8.30 -29.92
CA LEU A 10 -18.13 7.72 -28.77
C LEU A 10 -18.04 6.21 -28.97
N ASP A 11 -16.86 5.75 -29.36
CA ASP A 11 -16.52 4.36 -29.72
C ASP A 11 -15.58 3.68 -28.71
N THR A 12 -15.03 4.46 -27.77
CA THR A 12 -14.10 3.95 -26.76
C THR A 12 -14.85 3.18 -25.69
N LEU A 13 -14.42 1.97 -25.35
CA LEU A 13 -14.96 1.24 -24.21
C LEU A 13 -14.39 1.77 -22.87
N PRO A 14 -15.15 1.68 -21.75
CA PRO A 14 -14.74 2.19 -20.44
C PRO A 14 -13.41 1.62 -19.91
N ASN A 15 -13.09 0.39 -20.29
CA ASN A 15 -11.92 -0.35 -19.79
C ASN A 15 -10.61 0.02 -20.51
N SER A 16 -10.65 0.89 -21.53
CA SER A 16 -9.45 1.30 -22.26
C SER A 16 -8.54 2.19 -21.40
N PRO A 17 -7.19 2.08 -21.49
CA PRO A 17 -6.25 2.92 -20.76
C PRO A 17 -6.44 4.43 -21.01
N SER A 18 -6.95 4.79 -22.19
CA SER A 18 -7.20 6.18 -22.60
C SER A 18 -8.68 6.59 -22.50
N ALA A 19 -9.56 5.72 -21.97
CA ALA A 19 -11.00 5.94 -21.94
C ALA A 19 -11.38 7.28 -21.30
N THR A 20 -10.83 7.61 -20.14
CA THR A 20 -11.13 8.87 -19.44
C THR A 20 -10.72 10.10 -20.25
N LYS A 21 -9.54 10.08 -20.88
CA LYS A 21 -9.05 11.23 -21.68
C LYS A 21 -9.90 11.42 -22.94
N LEU A 22 -10.19 10.33 -23.65
CA LEU A 22 -10.97 10.35 -24.87
C LEU A 22 -12.43 10.73 -24.60
N PHE A 23 -13.01 10.20 -23.53
CA PHE A 23 -14.36 10.57 -23.10
C PHE A 23 -14.45 12.05 -22.71
N LYS A 24 -13.52 12.57 -21.90
CA LYS A 24 -13.50 14.01 -21.53
C LYS A 24 -13.41 14.91 -22.77
N HIS A 25 -12.57 14.55 -23.73
CA HIS A 25 -12.47 15.29 -24.99
C HIS A 25 -13.78 15.21 -25.80
N TRP A 26 -14.31 14.00 -25.99
CA TRP A 26 -15.54 13.76 -26.74
C TRP A 26 -16.72 14.52 -26.13
N LEU A 27 -16.90 14.42 -24.81
CA LEU A 27 -17.96 15.10 -24.07
C LEU A 27 -17.88 16.61 -24.32
N ARG A 28 -16.68 17.19 -24.22
CA ARG A 28 -16.47 18.61 -24.46
C ARG A 28 -16.84 19.04 -25.89
N THR A 29 -16.44 18.24 -26.89
CA THR A 29 -16.81 18.52 -28.29
C THR A 29 -18.30 18.33 -28.55
N PHE A 30 -18.94 17.38 -27.85
CA PHE A 30 -20.36 17.11 -27.96
C PHE A 30 -21.19 18.24 -27.30
N GLU A 31 -20.75 18.77 -26.17
CA GLU A 31 -21.34 19.97 -25.54
C GLU A 31 -21.32 21.16 -26.49
N TYR A 32 -20.17 21.48 -27.11
CA TYR A 32 -20.07 22.55 -28.09
C TYR A 32 -21.00 22.35 -29.29
N TYR A 33 -21.14 21.11 -29.75
CA TYR A 33 -22.09 20.79 -30.81
C TYR A 33 -23.54 21.00 -30.38
N LEU A 34 -23.90 20.62 -29.15
CA LEU A 34 -25.25 20.85 -28.63
C LEU A 34 -25.57 22.34 -28.47
N ASP A 35 -24.60 23.16 -28.10
CA ASP A 35 -24.78 24.62 -27.94
C ASP A 35 -25.11 25.33 -29.26
N GLU A 36 -24.65 24.80 -30.39
CA GLU A 36 -24.94 25.32 -31.74
C GLU A 36 -26.29 24.81 -32.30
N LEU A 37 -26.92 23.84 -31.64
CA LEU A 37 -28.20 23.28 -32.10
C LEU A 37 -29.40 24.05 -31.52
N PRO A 38 -30.54 24.08 -32.24
CA PRO A 38 -31.79 24.60 -31.69
C PRO A 38 -32.18 23.94 -30.37
N GLN A 39 -32.52 24.74 -29.36
CA GLN A 39 -32.79 24.27 -27.99
C GLN A 39 -34.01 23.33 -27.87
N GLU A 40 -34.90 23.33 -28.85
CA GLU A 40 -36.10 22.48 -28.88
C GLU A 40 -35.79 21.00 -29.20
N LEU A 41 -34.57 20.71 -29.65
CA LEU A 41 -34.18 19.35 -29.99
C LEU A 41 -33.98 18.48 -28.75
N ASN A 42 -34.44 17.23 -28.84
CA ASN A 42 -34.28 16.27 -27.76
C ASN A 42 -32.81 15.81 -27.66
N LYS A 43 -32.10 16.37 -26.67
CA LYS A 43 -30.67 16.08 -26.39
C LYS A 43 -30.38 14.60 -26.18
N LEU A 44 -31.29 13.85 -25.55
CA LEU A 44 -31.13 12.41 -25.32
C LEU A 44 -31.15 11.63 -26.66
N LYS A 45 -32.09 11.95 -27.56
CA LYS A 45 -32.13 11.34 -28.91
C LYS A 45 -30.88 11.66 -29.72
N ILE A 46 -30.35 12.88 -29.58
CA ILE A 46 -29.09 13.26 -30.22
C ILE A 46 -27.96 12.42 -29.63
N LEU A 47 -27.82 12.36 -28.31
CA LEU A 47 -26.81 11.54 -27.62
C LEU A 47 -26.80 10.09 -28.10
N THR A 48 -27.98 9.44 -28.19
CA THR A 48 -28.12 8.06 -28.69
C THR A 48 -27.52 7.85 -30.08
N ASN A 49 -27.59 8.85 -30.98
CA ASN A 49 -27.04 8.75 -32.33
C ASN A 49 -25.50 8.88 -32.37
N PHE A 50 -24.91 9.45 -31.32
CA PHE A 50 -23.48 9.72 -31.20
C PHE A 50 -22.74 8.74 -30.28
N VAL A 51 -23.40 7.67 -29.83
CA VAL A 51 -22.77 6.56 -29.11
C VAL A 51 -22.84 5.27 -29.93
N VAL A 52 -21.87 4.37 -29.74
CA VAL A 52 -21.93 3.01 -30.31
C VAL A 52 -22.84 2.10 -29.47
N PRO A 53 -23.32 0.96 -30.00
CA PRO A 53 -24.25 0.07 -29.29
C PRO A 53 -23.80 -0.32 -27.88
N ASP A 54 -22.53 -0.71 -27.71
CA ASP A 54 -21.97 -1.09 -26.40
C ASP A 54 -22.04 0.04 -25.35
N VAL A 55 -21.97 1.29 -25.82
CA VAL A 55 -22.05 2.49 -24.96
C VAL A 55 -23.51 2.89 -24.74
N TYR A 56 -24.39 2.61 -25.71
CA TYR A 56 -25.82 2.82 -25.57
C TYR A 56 -26.42 1.96 -24.46
N GLU A 57 -25.95 0.73 -24.27
CA GLU A 57 -26.38 -0.15 -23.16
C GLU A 57 -26.31 0.57 -21.79
N ILE A 58 -25.28 1.39 -21.57
CA ILE A 58 -25.06 2.15 -20.33
C ILE A 58 -26.17 3.20 -20.09
N ILE A 59 -26.73 3.77 -21.16
CA ILE A 59 -27.69 4.88 -21.10
C ILE A 59 -29.12 4.46 -21.49
N SER A 60 -29.34 3.18 -21.80
CA SER A 60 -30.58 2.64 -22.35
C SER A 60 -31.79 2.89 -21.44
N GLU A 61 -31.60 2.78 -20.12
CA GLU A 61 -32.62 2.98 -19.09
C GLU A 61 -32.66 4.42 -18.54
N CYS A 62 -31.82 5.33 -19.04
CA CYS A 62 -31.75 6.69 -18.51
C CYS A 62 -32.96 7.53 -18.96
N PRO A 63 -33.68 8.19 -18.04
CA PRO A 63 -34.92 8.89 -18.35
C PRO A 63 -34.71 10.22 -19.09
N ASN A 64 -33.53 10.82 -18.98
CA ASN A 64 -33.20 12.12 -19.56
C ASN A 64 -31.70 12.23 -19.89
N TYR A 65 -31.35 13.33 -20.54
CA TYR A 65 -29.98 13.59 -20.97
C TYR A 65 -29.01 13.71 -19.79
N GLU A 66 -29.43 14.37 -18.71
CA GLU A 66 -28.61 14.60 -17.53
C GLU A 66 -28.23 13.29 -16.84
N ALA A 67 -29.20 12.38 -16.68
CA ALA A 67 -28.98 11.04 -16.14
C ALA A 67 -28.06 10.19 -17.03
N ALA A 68 -28.24 10.28 -18.35
CA ALA A 68 -27.39 9.57 -19.31
C ALA A 68 -25.93 10.05 -19.25
N ILE A 69 -25.71 11.37 -19.19
CA ILE A 69 -24.35 11.92 -19.04
C ILE A 69 -23.75 11.53 -17.69
N GLN A 70 -24.52 11.56 -16.60
CA GLN A 70 -24.03 11.14 -15.29
C GLN A 70 -23.62 9.65 -15.27
N ALA A 71 -24.41 8.79 -15.91
CA ALA A 71 -24.09 7.36 -16.06
C ALA A 71 -22.83 7.14 -16.90
N LEU A 72 -22.66 7.87 -18.00
CA LEU A 72 -21.41 7.82 -18.76
C LEU A 72 -20.23 8.35 -17.95
N GLN A 73 -20.39 9.48 -17.26
CA GLN A 73 -19.32 10.03 -16.42
C GLN A 73 -18.88 9.06 -15.32
N SER A 74 -19.81 8.39 -14.64
CA SER A 74 -19.46 7.43 -13.57
C SER A 74 -18.69 6.22 -14.09
N VAL A 75 -18.93 5.82 -15.33
CA VAL A 75 -18.28 4.66 -15.96
C VAL A 75 -16.93 5.04 -16.59
N TYR A 76 -16.82 6.20 -17.22
CA TYR A 76 -15.62 6.62 -17.95
C TYR A 76 -14.63 7.44 -17.11
N ILE A 77 -15.11 8.17 -16.11
CA ILE A 77 -14.29 9.02 -15.24
C ILE A 77 -14.12 8.28 -13.91
N LYS A 78 -12.91 7.74 -13.71
CA LYS A 78 -12.54 7.19 -12.41
C LYS A 78 -12.58 8.30 -11.35
N PRO A 79 -13.22 8.08 -10.19
CA PRO A 79 -13.17 9.03 -9.09
C PRO A 79 -11.72 9.39 -8.76
N SER A 80 -11.38 10.68 -8.82
CA SER A 80 -10.05 11.13 -8.43
C SER A 80 -9.89 10.95 -6.93
N ASN A 81 -8.83 10.25 -6.53
CA ASN A 81 -8.46 10.20 -5.14
C ASN A 81 -7.68 11.48 -4.80
N GLU A 82 -8.40 12.47 -4.25
CA GLU A 82 -7.85 13.80 -3.98
C GLU A 82 -6.70 13.71 -2.97
N VAL A 83 -6.84 12.87 -1.94
CA VAL A 83 -5.82 12.64 -0.92
C VAL A 83 -4.54 12.06 -1.52
N TYR A 84 -4.67 11.07 -2.39
CA TYR A 84 -3.53 10.47 -3.09
C TYR A 84 -2.88 11.44 -4.08
N ALA A 85 -3.66 12.18 -4.86
CA ALA A 85 -3.14 13.18 -5.78
C ALA A 85 -2.33 14.27 -5.05
N ARG A 86 -2.84 14.76 -3.91
CA ARG A 86 -2.14 15.73 -3.07
C ARG A 86 -0.87 15.15 -2.45
N HIS A 87 -0.89 13.88 -2.04
CA HIS A 87 0.30 13.19 -1.56
C HIS A 87 1.38 13.10 -2.66
N LEU A 88 1.01 12.75 -3.90
CA LEU A 88 1.94 12.73 -5.04
C LEU A 88 2.54 14.12 -5.29
N LEU A 89 1.72 15.17 -5.27
CA LEU A 89 2.20 16.55 -5.43
C LEU A 89 3.18 16.93 -4.31
N ALA A 90 2.84 16.63 -3.05
CA ALA A 90 3.65 16.99 -1.88
C ALA A 90 4.96 16.21 -1.80
N THR A 91 5.01 14.97 -2.31
CA THR A 91 6.19 14.11 -2.29
C THR A 91 7.04 14.21 -3.55
N ARG A 92 6.54 14.82 -4.63
CA ARG A 92 7.32 15.05 -5.85
C ARG A 92 8.55 15.91 -5.54
N ARG A 93 9.73 15.44 -5.97
CA ARG A 93 11.02 16.13 -5.86
C ARG A 93 11.67 16.19 -7.24
N GLN A 94 12.36 17.28 -7.55
CA GLN A 94 13.11 17.45 -8.80
C GLN A 94 14.06 16.25 -9.01
N GLN A 95 14.02 15.65 -10.19
CA GLN A 95 14.88 14.52 -10.52
C GLN A 95 16.28 15.01 -10.92
N PRO A 96 17.33 14.18 -10.75
CA PRO A 96 18.66 14.51 -11.25
C PRO A 96 18.62 14.77 -12.77
N GLY A 97 19.04 15.97 -13.19
CA GLY A 97 19.05 16.37 -14.61
C GLY A 97 17.73 16.96 -15.14
N GLU A 98 16.67 17.03 -14.32
CA GLU A 98 15.41 17.69 -14.69
C GLU A 98 15.58 19.22 -14.62
N SER A 99 15.19 19.94 -15.68
CA SER A 99 15.20 21.39 -15.68
C SER A 99 14.10 21.97 -14.77
N PHE A 100 14.24 23.25 -14.38
CA PHE A 100 13.21 23.90 -13.57
C PHE A 100 11.86 24.00 -14.29
N ASP A 101 11.86 24.21 -15.60
CA ASP A 101 10.64 24.29 -16.41
C ASP A 101 9.92 22.95 -16.48
N GLU A 102 10.65 21.85 -16.69
CA GLU A 102 10.10 20.49 -16.67
C GLU A 102 9.55 20.12 -15.30
N TYR A 103 10.26 20.50 -14.24
CA TYR A 103 9.84 20.25 -12.87
C TYR A 103 8.54 21.01 -12.55
N LEU A 104 8.49 22.32 -12.84
CA LEU A 104 7.30 23.12 -12.63
C LEU A 104 6.11 22.63 -13.49
N HIS A 105 6.37 22.21 -14.72
CA HIS A 105 5.34 21.62 -15.58
C HIS A 105 4.76 20.35 -14.95
N SER A 106 5.63 19.45 -14.47
CA SER A 106 5.22 18.22 -13.79
C SER A 106 4.35 18.51 -12.56
N LEU A 107 4.73 19.49 -11.73
CA LEU A 107 3.93 19.91 -10.58
C LEU A 107 2.56 20.47 -10.99
N LYS A 108 2.51 21.31 -12.04
CA LYS A 108 1.25 21.84 -12.58
C LYS A 108 0.34 20.74 -13.12
N VAL A 109 0.89 19.67 -13.70
CA VAL A 109 0.11 18.52 -14.14
C VAL A 109 -0.48 17.77 -12.95
N LEU A 110 0.32 17.47 -11.92
CA LEU A 110 -0.14 16.79 -10.71
C LEU A 110 -1.21 17.60 -9.95
N ALA A 111 -1.07 18.92 -9.90
CA ALA A 111 -2.02 19.80 -9.24
C ALA A 111 -3.44 19.73 -9.84
N LYS A 112 -3.60 19.38 -11.12
CA LYS A 112 -4.92 19.23 -11.76
C LYS A 112 -5.74 18.08 -11.18
N GLU A 113 -5.08 17.02 -10.71
CA GLU A 113 -5.73 15.86 -10.11
C GLU A 113 -6.05 16.06 -8.62
N CYS A 114 -5.51 17.10 -7.99
CA CYS A 114 -5.73 17.41 -6.56
C CYS A 114 -7.11 18.03 -6.26
N ASN A 115 -7.83 18.43 -7.31
CA ASN A 115 -9.17 19.02 -7.23
C ASN A 115 -9.29 20.17 -6.20
N PHE A 116 -8.37 21.14 -6.26
CA PHE A 116 -8.41 22.31 -5.36
C PHE A 116 -9.70 23.11 -5.57
N LYS A 117 -10.43 23.34 -4.48
CA LYS A 117 -11.70 24.08 -4.44
C LYS A 117 -11.56 25.29 -3.53
N GLN A 118 -12.45 26.26 -3.72
CA GLN A 118 -12.59 27.34 -2.75
C GLN A 118 -13.24 26.78 -1.49
N VAL A 119 -12.56 26.94 -0.35
CA VAL A 119 -12.97 26.42 0.96
C VAL A 119 -12.79 27.48 2.04
N SER A 120 -13.40 27.28 3.20
CA SER A 120 -13.16 28.13 4.36
C SER A 120 -11.71 28.01 4.86
N ALA A 121 -11.24 29.00 5.62
CA ALA A 121 -9.90 28.96 6.21
C ALA A 121 -9.71 27.78 7.19
N ILE A 122 -10.80 27.32 7.82
CA ILE A 122 -10.79 26.19 8.75
C ILE A 122 -10.62 24.88 7.96
N GLU A 123 -11.43 24.66 6.94
CA GLU A 123 -11.31 23.49 6.06
C GLU A 123 -9.94 23.42 5.40
N TYR A 124 -9.43 24.55 4.88
CA TYR A 124 -8.09 24.61 4.30
C TYR A 124 -7.00 24.20 5.29
N ARG A 125 -7.10 24.68 6.54
CA ARG A 125 -6.17 24.31 7.61
C ARG A 125 -6.22 22.81 7.91
N ASP A 126 -7.42 22.24 8.03
CA ASP A 126 -7.59 20.83 8.37
C ASP A 126 -7.12 19.92 7.23
N GLU A 127 -7.40 20.27 5.98
CA GLU A 127 -6.88 19.60 4.82
C GLU A 127 -5.34 19.65 4.76
N TYR A 128 -4.74 20.82 5.04
CA TYR A 128 -3.28 20.97 5.05
C TYR A 128 -2.62 20.12 6.15
N ILE A 129 -3.20 20.11 7.36
CA ILE A 129 -2.73 19.27 8.47
C ILE A 129 -2.86 17.79 8.10
N ARG A 130 -4.00 17.39 7.51
CA ARG A 130 -4.25 16.01 7.08
C ARG A 130 -3.20 15.55 6.07
N ASP A 131 -2.95 16.34 5.04
CA ASP A 131 -2.03 15.98 3.96
C ASP A 131 -0.57 15.91 4.47
N ALA A 132 -0.19 16.82 5.36
CA ALA A 132 1.11 16.79 6.05
C ALA A 132 1.24 15.58 6.98
N PHE A 133 0.19 15.25 7.73
CA PHE A 133 0.14 14.09 8.62
C PHE A 133 0.37 12.79 7.84
N ILE A 134 -0.39 12.55 6.77
CA ILE A 134 -0.24 11.34 5.94
C ILE A 134 1.18 11.24 5.37
N THR A 135 1.70 12.35 4.83
CA THR A 135 3.04 12.39 4.23
C THR A 135 4.14 12.09 5.25
N GLY A 136 3.96 12.52 6.50
CA GLY A 136 4.90 12.29 7.60
C GLY A 136 4.85 10.91 8.25
N ILE A 137 3.82 10.08 8.00
CA ILE A 137 3.70 8.74 8.62
C ILE A 137 4.84 7.83 8.18
N ASN A 138 5.60 7.25 9.12
CA ASN A 138 6.71 6.37 8.80
C ASN A 138 6.27 4.98 8.29
N SER A 139 5.17 4.42 8.82
CA SER A 139 4.66 3.11 8.41
C SER A 139 4.08 3.18 6.99
N GLN A 140 4.75 2.54 6.03
CA GLN A 140 4.31 2.49 4.64
C GLN A 140 2.93 1.82 4.49
N VAL A 141 2.67 0.79 5.29
CA VAL A 141 1.40 0.07 5.29
C VAL A 141 0.27 0.97 5.75
N VAL A 142 0.45 1.68 6.87
CA VAL A 142 -0.56 2.62 7.37
C VAL A 142 -0.78 3.74 6.36
N ARG A 143 0.29 4.33 5.82
CA ARG A 143 0.21 5.39 4.81
C ARG A 143 -0.58 4.93 3.59
N GLN A 144 -0.27 3.76 3.03
CA GLN A 144 -1.00 3.20 1.89
C GLN A 144 -2.51 3.07 2.20
N ARG A 145 -2.88 2.54 3.36
CA ARG A 145 -4.29 2.35 3.77
C ARG A 145 -5.04 3.66 3.98
N LEU A 146 -4.34 4.74 4.33
CA LEU A 146 -4.93 6.07 4.42
C LEU A 146 -5.12 6.71 3.04
N LEU A 147 -4.17 6.49 2.12
CA LEU A 147 -4.23 6.96 0.75
C LEU A 147 -5.29 6.25 -0.10
N GLU A 148 -5.84 5.11 0.34
CA GLU A 148 -6.96 4.42 -0.35
C GLU A 148 -8.27 5.23 -0.33
N ASN A 149 -8.44 6.19 0.59
CA ASN A 149 -9.68 6.95 0.71
C ASN A 149 -9.72 8.10 -0.30
N SER A 150 -10.82 8.27 -1.03
CA SER A 150 -10.97 9.34 -2.04
C SER A 150 -11.11 10.73 -1.44
N THR A 151 -11.93 10.87 -0.39
CA THR A 151 -12.23 12.10 0.34
C THR A 151 -12.54 11.72 1.79
N ILE A 152 -11.80 12.28 2.75
CA ILE A 152 -11.91 11.90 4.17
C ILE A 152 -11.49 13.07 5.05
N SER A 153 -12.19 13.34 6.14
CA SER A 153 -11.85 14.48 7.02
C SER A 153 -10.57 14.22 7.82
N LEU A 154 -10.01 15.28 8.43
CA LEU A 154 -8.86 15.16 9.31
C LEU A 154 -9.14 14.20 10.49
N ASP A 155 -10.29 14.36 11.14
CA ASP A 155 -10.69 13.55 12.29
C ASP A 155 -10.89 12.07 11.94
N GLU A 156 -11.50 11.81 10.78
CA GLU A 156 -11.68 10.46 10.25
C GLU A 156 -10.34 9.80 9.88
N ILE A 157 -9.44 10.55 9.23
CA ILE A 157 -8.07 10.08 8.93
C ILE A 157 -7.34 9.70 10.20
N PHE A 158 -7.39 10.57 11.21
CA PHE A 158 -6.67 10.35 12.45
C PHE A 158 -7.21 9.13 13.19
N SER A 159 -8.53 8.99 13.24
CA SER A 159 -9.20 7.82 13.83
C SER A 159 -8.80 6.53 13.12
N LYS A 160 -8.83 6.52 11.78
CA LYS A 160 -8.40 5.37 10.96
C LYS A 160 -6.93 5.04 11.19
N ALA A 161 -6.05 6.05 11.23
CA ALA A 161 -4.63 5.88 11.45
C ALA A 161 -4.35 5.24 12.82
N ARG A 162 -5.04 5.70 13.88
CA ARG A 162 -4.92 5.13 15.22
C ARG A 162 -5.35 3.66 15.28
N THR A 163 -6.46 3.31 14.63
CA THR A 163 -6.93 1.92 14.55
C THR A 163 -5.91 1.03 13.83
N LEU A 164 -5.36 1.50 12.71
CA LEU A 164 -4.34 0.77 11.95
C LEU A 164 -3.03 0.63 12.74
N GLU A 165 -2.59 1.69 13.44
CA GLU A 165 -1.38 1.65 14.27
C GLU A 165 -1.53 0.65 15.42
N SER A 166 -2.67 0.64 16.09
CA SER A 166 -2.97 -0.33 17.15
C SER A 166 -3.00 -1.76 16.61
N ALA A 167 -3.64 -1.99 15.46
CA ALA A 167 -3.67 -3.29 14.81
C ALA A 167 -2.26 -3.78 14.44
N GLN A 168 -1.40 -2.88 13.95
CA GLN A 168 -0.01 -3.21 13.61
C GLN A 168 0.80 -3.59 14.87
N LYS A 169 0.71 -2.80 15.96
CA LYS A 169 1.37 -3.12 17.23
C LYS A 169 0.90 -4.45 17.81
N ASN A 170 -0.40 -4.73 17.75
CA ASN A 170 -0.95 -6.00 18.21
C ASN A 170 -0.48 -7.19 17.36
N ALA A 171 -0.38 -7.02 16.04
CA ALA A 171 0.17 -8.03 15.13
C ALA A 171 1.63 -8.39 15.46
N GLU A 172 2.45 -7.39 15.80
CA GLU A 172 3.83 -7.59 16.23
C GLU A 172 3.91 -8.41 17.53
N ASN A 173 3.00 -8.19 18.48
CA ASN A 173 2.90 -8.98 19.71
C ASN A 173 2.54 -10.45 19.46
N TYR A 174 1.66 -10.76 18.50
CA TYR A 174 1.33 -12.15 18.15
C TYR A 174 2.54 -12.90 17.59
N LEU A 175 3.37 -12.23 16.78
CA LEU A 175 4.61 -12.82 16.25
C LEU A 175 5.61 -13.09 17.37
N GLN A 176 5.66 -12.23 18.38
CA GLN A 176 6.55 -12.41 19.53
C GLN A 176 6.18 -13.67 20.34
N TYR A 177 4.89 -13.92 20.56
CA TYR A 177 4.43 -15.14 21.26
C TYR A 177 4.66 -16.44 20.45
N ASN A 178 4.61 -16.39 19.12
CA ASN A 178 4.90 -17.57 18.29
C ASN A 178 6.39 -17.93 18.23
N THR A 179 7.30 -16.99 18.55
CA THR A 179 8.73 -17.31 18.72
C THR A 179 9.08 -17.92 20.07
N SER A 180 8.21 -17.78 21.09
CA SER A 180 8.39 -18.41 22.39
C SER A 180 7.74 -19.81 22.51
N ASP A 181 6.79 -20.17 21.64
CA ASP A 181 6.01 -21.43 21.79
C ASP A 181 6.02 -22.38 20.57
N THR A 182 7.00 -22.27 19.66
CA THR A 182 7.25 -23.32 18.67
C THR A 182 8.45 -24.19 19.05
N THR A 183 8.37 -24.86 20.20
CA THR A 183 9.04 -26.15 20.39
C THR A 183 8.02 -27.17 20.88
N VAL A 184 7.13 -27.59 19.98
CA VAL A 184 6.53 -28.93 20.11
C VAL A 184 7.70 -29.89 20.23
N ALA A 185 7.75 -30.62 21.34
CA ALA A 185 8.82 -31.52 21.72
C ALA A 185 9.06 -32.60 20.66
N ALA A 186 9.85 -32.29 19.63
CA ALA A 186 10.47 -33.29 18.79
C ALA A 186 11.69 -33.83 19.54
N ILE A 187 11.54 -35.04 20.09
CA ILE A 187 12.61 -35.85 20.66
C ILE A 187 13.57 -36.22 19.51
N THR A 188 14.47 -35.32 19.16
CA THR A 188 15.68 -35.65 18.38
C THR A 188 16.81 -34.76 18.87
N LYS A 189 17.46 -35.21 19.95
CA LYS A 189 18.72 -34.63 20.43
C LYS A 189 19.79 -34.78 19.35
N LYS A 190 20.32 -33.67 18.83
CA LYS A 190 21.70 -33.52 18.30
C LYS A 190 22.04 -32.02 18.18
N PRO A 191 23.33 -31.64 18.26
CA PRO A 191 23.84 -30.85 19.38
C PRO A 191 24.24 -29.43 19.00
N LYS A 192 24.08 -28.48 19.93
CA LYS A 192 24.66 -27.14 19.81
C LYS A 192 26.16 -27.21 20.12
N GLN A 193 26.96 -26.79 19.15
CA GLN A 193 28.34 -26.39 19.33
C GLN A 193 28.41 -25.31 20.41
N PHE A 194 29.20 -25.57 21.44
CA PHE A 194 29.74 -24.54 22.32
C PHE A 194 31.25 -24.54 22.14
N ASN A 195 31.76 -23.45 21.55
CA ASN A 195 33.14 -23.05 21.70
C ASN A 195 33.34 -22.61 23.14
N SER A 196 33.96 -23.46 23.96
CA SER A 196 34.63 -23.03 25.18
C SER A 196 35.98 -23.75 25.27
N ASN A 197 37.06 -22.98 25.06
CA ASN A 197 38.45 -23.38 25.32
C ASN A 197 38.72 -23.50 26.82
N SER A 198 38.07 -24.46 27.48
CA SER A 198 38.47 -24.96 28.80
C SER A 198 38.41 -26.48 28.74
N VAL A 199 39.57 -27.10 28.50
CA VAL A 199 39.70 -28.55 28.48
C VAL A 199 39.49 -29.03 29.92
N SER A 200 38.25 -29.37 30.28
CA SER A 200 37.94 -29.85 31.62
C SER A 200 38.61 -31.22 31.81
N ASN A 201 39.52 -31.34 32.76
CA ASN A 201 40.15 -32.63 33.06
C ASN A 201 39.14 -33.60 33.68
N CYS A 202 39.31 -34.90 33.41
CA CYS A 202 38.57 -36.00 34.00
C CYS A 202 38.77 -36.00 35.51
N TRP A 203 37.67 -35.96 36.25
CA TRP A 203 37.70 -35.91 37.72
C TRP A 203 38.27 -37.16 38.38
N ASN A 204 38.32 -38.29 37.67
CA ASN A 204 38.76 -39.56 38.23
C ASN A 204 40.26 -39.82 38.04
N CYS A 205 40.85 -39.45 36.89
CA CYS A 205 42.28 -39.70 36.63
C CYS A 205 43.09 -38.43 36.35
N GLY A 206 42.48 -37.26 36.28
CA GLY A 206 43.19 -35.98 36.06
C GLY A 206 43.61 -35.69 34.62
N ASN A 207 43.51 -36.65 33.70
CA ASN A 207 43.80 -36.45 32.26
C ASN A 207 42.69 -35.63 31.57
N GLN A 208 42.87 -35.29 30.29
CA GLN A 208 41.82 -34.64 29.49
C GLN A 208 40.50 -35.43 29.52
N ARG A 209 39.36 -34.72 29.38
CA ARG A 209 38.03 -35.34 29.45
C ARG A 209 37.91 -36.52 28.49
N HIS A 210 37.49 -37.67 28.98
CA HIS A 210 37.20 -38.88 28.20
C HIS A 210 35.97 -39.59 28.76
N ALA A 211 35.44 -40.54 27.99
CA ALA A 211 34.33 -41.36 28.45
C ALA A 211 34.75 -42.24 29.64
N LYS A 212 33.88 -42.37 30.65
CA LYS A 212 34.15 -43.16 31.87
C LYS A 212 34.63 -44.58 31.59
N ALA A 213 34.18 -45.18 30.48
CA ALA A 213 34.52 -46.54 30.10
C ALA A 213 36.01 -46.75 29.78
N VAL A 214 36.67 -45.72 29.24
CA VAL A 214 38.09 -45.74 28.83
C VAL A 214 38.99 -45.02 29.84
N CYS A 215 38.47 -44.72 31.04
CA CYS A 215 39.25 -44.06 32.07
C CYS A 215 40.31 -45.00 32.62
N PRO A 216 41.61 -44.63 32.59
CA PRO A 216 42.68 -45.47 33.15
C PRO A 216 42.49 -45.76 34.64
N ALA A 217 41.79 -44.86 35.35
CA ALA A 217 41.53 -45.02 36.77
C ALA A 217 40.26 -45.83 37.09
N ARG A 218 39.54 -46.34 36.08
CA ARG A 218 38.23 -46.98 36.26
C ARG A 218 38.28 -48.20 37.20
N GLU A 219 39.33 -49.00 37.08
CA GLU A 219 39.52 -50.24 37.86
C GLU A 219 40.71 -50.14 38.83
N SER A 220 41.36 -48.97 38.89
CA SER A 220 42.45 -48.74 39.82
C SER A 220 41.93 -48.48 41.23
N ILE A 221 42.59 -49.06 42.23
CA ILE A 221 42.37 -48.76 43.65
C ILE A 221 43.20 -47.53 44.04
N CYS A 222 42.54 -46.53 44.61
CA CYS A 222 43.23 -45.34 45.10
C CYS A 222 44.11 -45.66 46.31
N PHE A 223 45.40 -45.34 46.25
CA PHE A 223 46.35 -45.63 47.33
C PHE A 223 46.13 -44.82 48.62
N LYS A 224 45.30 -43.76 48.59
CA LYS A 224 45.02 -42.90 49.75
C LYS A 224 43.72 -43.26 50.48
N CYS A 225 42.73 -43.82 49.79
CA CYS A 225 41.42 -44.12 50.37
C CYS A 225 40.91 -45.53 50.06
N GLU A 226 41.70 -46.33 49.34
CA GLU A 226 41.45 -47.74 49.00
C GLU A 226 40.17 -48.00 48.18
N LYS A 227 39.54 -46.95 47.64
CA LYS A 227 38.35 -47.07 46.77
C LYS A 227 38.73 -47.21 45.30
N VAL A 228 37.99 -48.05 44.58
CA VAL A 228 38.15 -48.27 43.13
C VAL A 228 37.56 -47.10 42.34
N GLY A 229 38.19 -46.72 41.24
CA GLY A 229 37.58 -45.84 40.23
C GLY A 229 38.18 -44.44 40.09
N HIS A 230 39.29 -44.16 40.79
CA HIS A 230 40.05 -42.91 40.65
C HIS A 230 41.51 -43.09 41.10
N PHE A 231 42.37 -42.16 40.66
CA PHE A 231 43.73 -42.03 41.18
C PHE A 231 43.76 -41.06 42.37
N ALA A 232 44.65 -41.30 43.32
CA ALA A 232 44.84 -40.33 44.38
C ALA A 232 45.50 -39.08 43.80
N LYS A 233 44.96 -37.92 44.15
CA LYS A 233 45.64 -36.65 43.91
C LYS A 233 46.86 -36.61 44.84
N LEU A 234 48.03 -36.42 44.24
CA LEU A 234 49.28 -36.11 44.96
C LEU A 234 49.05 -34.91 45.89
#